data_AF-A0AAD9B705-F1
#
_entry.id   AF-A0AAD9B705-F1
#
_cell.length_a   1.000
_cell.length_b   1.000
_cell.length_c   1.000
_cell.angle_alpha   90.00
_cell.angle_beta   90.00
_cell.angle_gamma   90.00
#
_symmetry.space_group_name_H-M   'P 1'
#
loop_
_entity.id
_entity.type
_entity.pdbx_description
1 polymer ?
#
loop_
_entity_poly.entity_id
_entity_poly.type
_entity_poly.pdbx_seq_one_letter_code
_entity_poly.pdbx_strand_id
1 'polypeptide(L)' 'MIEQSMAQCDEDSSTIAQMKRAILKDFTDRYQGEQNKFLQESTALDPRFRSLHQLNDSQREDVFDRLKLKATQMQNQVHI' A
#
# COMPACT_ATOMS: atom_id res chain seq x y z
N MET A 1 1.01 1.35 9.65
CA MET A 1 -0.05 0.87 8.72
C MET A 1 -1.35 0.69 9.48
N ILE A 2 -2.51 0.78 8.83
CA ILE A 2 -3.82 0.51 9.46
C ILE A 2 -3.86 -0.87 10.12
N GLU A 3 -3.11 -1.84 9.59
CA GLU A 3 -2.96 -3.17 10.17
C GLU A 3 -2.41 -3.15 11.59
N GLN A 4 -1.40 -2.32 11.85
CA GLN A 4 -0.81 -2.16 13.18
C GLN A 4 -1.77 -1.42 14.12
N SER A 5 -2.47 -0.40 13.61
CA SER A 5 -3.45 0.36 14.40
C SER A 5 -4.72 -0.44 14.71
N MET A 6 -5.03 -1.45 13.90
CA MET A 6 -6.18 -2.35 14.06
C MET A 6 -5.78 -3.71 14.64
N ALA A 7 -4.52 -3.90 15.03
CA ALA A 7 -4.12 -5.09 15.77
C ALA A 7 -4.88 -5.17 17.10
N GLN A 8 -5.31 -6.37 17.46
CA GLN A 8 -5.95 -6.60 18.76
C GLN A 8 -4.91 -6.38 19.87
N CYS A 9 -5.30 -5.72 20.95
CA CYS A 9 -4.49 -5.57 22.16
C CYS A 9 -5.27 -6.03 23.39
N ASP A 10 -4.56 -6.28 24.49
CA ASP A 10 -5.13 -6.85 25.71
C ASP A 10 -6.13 -5.91 26.40
N GLU A 11 -6.04 -4.61 26.10
CA GLU A 11 -6.97 -3.58 26.59
C GLU A 11 -8.28 -3.50 25.78
N ASP A 12 -8.38 -4.21 24.64
CA ASP A 12 -9.59 -4.18 23.82
C ASP A 12 -10.75 -4.90 24.53
N SER A 13 -11.90 -4.23 24.61
CA SER A 13 -13.14 -4.93 24.96
C SER A 13 -13.49 -5.96 23.88
N SER A 14 -14.29 -6.97 24.24
CA SER A 14 -14.69 -8.03 23.30
C SER A 14 -15.30 -7.47 22.00
N THR A 15 -16.10 -6.41 22.11
CA THR A 15 -16.70 -5.71 20.97
C THR A 15 -15.64 -5.02 20.11
N ILE A 16 -14.69 -4.30 20.72
CA ILE A 16 -13.62 -3.60 19.99
C ILE A 16 -12.72 -4.60 19.26
N ALA A 17 -12.34 -5.69 19.93
CA ALA A 17 -11.56 -6.75 19.33
C ALA A 17 -12.27 -7.36 18.10
N GLN A 18 -13.58 -7.63 18.20
CA GLN A 18 -14.38 -8.12 17.07
C GLN A 18 -14.45 -7.12 15.91
N MET A 19 -14.64 -5.83 16.21
CA MET A 19 -14.66 -4.77 15.19
C MET A 19 -13.31 -4.66 14.47
N LYS A 20 -12.21 -4.57 15.21
CA LYS A 20 -10.84 -4.53 14.68
C LYS A 20 -10.58 -5.73 13.75
N ARG A 21 -10.99 -6.93 14.15
CA ARG A 21 -10.88 -8.14 13.33
C ARG A 21 -11.69 -8.06 12.04
N ALA A 22 -12.93 -7.60 12.12
CA ALA A 22 -13.79 -7.45 10.95
C ALA A 22 -13.21 -6.44 9.95
N ILE A 23 -12.70 -5.31 10.44
CA ILE A 23 -11.99 -4.31 9.63
C ILE A 23 -10.76 -4.94 8.97
N LEU A 24 -9.86 -5.55 9.74
CA LEU A 24 -8.65 -6.18 9.20
C LEU A 24 -8.98 -7.17 8.08
N LYS A 25 -9.93 -8.08 8.31
CA LYS A 25 -10.35 -9.07 7.33
C LYS A 25 -10.82 -8.43 6.01
N ASP A 26 -11.66 -7.41 6.12
CA ASP A 26 -12.20 -6.68 4.96
C ASP A 26 -11.10 -5.94 4.18
N PHE A 27 -10.06 -5.42 4.86
CA PHE A 27 -8.90 -4.81 4.20
C PHE A 27 -7.97 -5.82 3.54
N THR A 28 -7.72 -6.97 4.18
CA THR A 28 -6.80 -7.99 3.68
C THR A 28 -7.20 -8.50 2.30
N ASP A 29 -8.50 -8.63 2.01
CA ASP A 29 -8.97 -9.14 0.72
C ASP A 29 -8.90 -8.10 -0.41
N ARG A 30 -8.96 -6.80 -0.08
CA ARG A 30 -9.05 -5.70 -1.05
C ARG A 30 -7.70 -5.24 -1.59
N TYR A 31 -6.62 -5.41 -0.83
CA TYR A 31 -5.30 -4.90 -1.15
C TYR A 31 -4.26 -6.02 -1.29
N GLN A 32 -4.57 -7.03 -2.11
CA GLN A 32 -3.62 -8.08 -2.48
C GLN A 32 -3.07 -7.88 -3.88
N GLY A 33 -1.93 -8.50 -4.17
CA GLY A 33 -1.38 -8.61 -5.54
C GLY A 33 -1.25 -7.27 -6.26
N GLU A 34 -1.84 -7.19 -7.46
CA GLU A 34 -1.74 -6.04 -8.36
C GLU A 34 -2.49 -4.80 -7.83
N GLN A 35 -3.59 -4.97 -7.10
CA GLN A 35 -4.34 -3.86 -6.52
C GLN A 35 -3.49 -3.09 -5.51
N ASN A 36 -2.71 -3.81 -4.70
CA ASN A 36 -1.78 -3.19 -3.76
C ASN A 36 -0.65 -2.45 -4.50
N LYS A 37 -0.07 -3.08 -5.53
CA LYS A 37 0.98 -2.45 -6.35
C LYS A 37 0.49 -1.15 -6.97
N PHE A 38 -0.71 -1.16 -7.56
CA PHE A 38 -1.35 0.01 -8.15
C PHE A 38 -1.60 1.12 -7.11
N LEU A 39 -2.09 0.76 -5.92
CA LEU A 39 -2.30 1.74 -4.84
C LEU A 39 -0.98 2.38 -4.41
N GLN A 40 0.07 1.58 -4.19
CA GLN A 40 1.39 2.08 -3.80
C GLN A 40 1.97 3.04 -4.84
N GLU A 41 1.89 2.66 -6.12
CA GLU A 41 2.35 3.49 -7.23
C GLU A 41 1.57 4.80 -7.33
N SER A 42 0.23 4.72 -7.25
CA SER A 42 -0.64 5.91 -7.24
C SER A 42 -0.33 6.85 -6.08
N THR A 43 -0.07 6.27 -4.90
CA THR A 43 0.31 7.04 -3.70
C THR A 43 1.66 7.71 -3.89
N ALA A 44 2.64 7.04 -4.49
CA ALA A 44 3.97 7.58 -4.74
C ALA A 44 3.96 8.75 -5.75
N LEU A 45 3.01 8.73 -6.69
CA LEU A 45 2.80 9.78 -7.67
C LEU A 45 2.07 11.00 -7.09
N ASP A 46 1.35 10.86 -5.98
CA ASP A 46 0.77 12.00 -5.26
C ASP A 46 1.89 12.76 -4.51
N PRO A 47 2.12 14.05 -4.81
CA PRO A 47 3.19 14.84 -4.18
C PRO A 47 3.14 14.87 -2.66
N ARG A 48 1.95 14.70 -2.06
CA ARG A 48 1.76 14.71 -0.60
C ARG A 48 2.31 13.45 0.07
N PHE A 49 2.47 12.36 -0.67
CA PHE A 49 2.83 11.04 -0.14
C PHE A 49 4.07 10.43 -0.81
N ARG A 50 4.84 11.24 -1.55
CA ARG A 50 6.03 10.81 -2.30
C ARG A 50 7.02 9.98 -1.48
N SER A 51 7.15 10.24 -0.17
CA SER A 51 8.08 9.54 0.71
C SER A 51 7.66 8.12 1.12
N LEU A 52 6.39 7.73 0.92
CA LEU A 52 5.83 6.43 1.30
C LEU A 52 6.28 5.98 2.70
N HIS A 53 6.12 6.83 3.72
CA HIS A 53 6.59 6.59 5.08
C HIS A 53 6.04 5.29 5.72
N GLN A 54 4.94 4.77 5.21
CA GLN A 54 4.33 3.51 5.64
C GLN A 54 5.08 2.26 5.17
N LEU A 55 6.02 2.39 4.23
CA LEU A 55 6.82 1.30 3.66
C LEU A 55 8.26 1.35 4.17
N ASN A 56 8.88 0.18 4.28
CA ASN A 56 10.32 0.08 4.52
C ASN A 56 11.13 0.46 3.26
N ASP A 57 12.43 0.60 3.40
CA ASP A 57 13.29 1.10 2.31
C ASP A 57 13.28 0.20 1.07
N SER A 58 13.33 -1.13 1.26
CA SER A 58 13.27 -2.09 0.14
C SER A 58 11.93 -2.04 -0.58
N GLN A 59 10.81 -2.00 0.16
CA GLN A 59 9.48 -1.86 -0.43
C GLN A 59 9.32 -0.54 -1.19
N ARG A 60 9.92 0.54 -0.68
CA ARG A 60 9.89 1.84 -1.32
C ARG A 60 10.69 1.82 -2.63
N GLU A 61 11.87 1.22 -2.62
CA GLU A 61 12.69 1.03 -3.81
C GLU A 61 11.94 0.22 -4.87
N ASP A 62 11.31 -0.90 -4.49
CA ASP A 62 10.50 -1.72 -5.38
C ASP A 62 9.36 -0.93 -6.06
N VAL A 63 8.70 -0.02 -5.33
CA VAL A 63 7.64 0.85 -5.90
C VAL A 63 8.22 1.79 -6.94
N PHE A 64 9.34 2.45 -6.62
CA PHE A 64 9.96 3.40 -7.54
C PHE A 64 10.54 2.72 -8.78
N ASP A 65 11.07 1.52 -8.65
CA ASP A 65 11.60 0.77 -9.79
C ASP A 65 10.48 0.33 -10.75
N ARG A 66 9.32 -0.09 -10.23
CA ARG A 66 8.13 -0.32 -11.07
C ARG A 66 7.68 0.94 -11.79
N LEU A 67 7.67 2.09 -11.11
CA LEU A 67 7.31 3.37 -11.74
C LEU A 67 8.31 3.79 -12.83
N LYS A 68 9.62 3.66 -12.58
CA LYS A 68 10.65 3.92 -13.59
C LYS A 68 10.47 3.03 -14.80
N LEU A 69 10.24 1.72 -14.59
CA LEU A 69 10.00 0.77 -15.67
C LEU A 69 8.79 1.17 -16.52
N LYS A 70 7.66 1.51 -15.88
CA LYS A 70 6.45 1.98 -16.58
C LYS A 70 6.72 3.27 -17.37
N ALA A 71 7.44 4.23 -16.78
CA ALA A 71 7.79 5.47 -17.45
C ALA A 71 8.65 5.22 -18.70
N THR A 72 9.67 4.36 -18.61
CA THR A 72 10.52 3.98 -19.75
C THR A 72 9.72 3.26 -20.83
N GLN A 73 8.81 2.35 -20.45
CA GLN A 73 7.94 1.66 -21.40
C GLN A 73 7.02 2.62 -22.15
N MET A 74 6.44 3.61 -21.45
CA MET A 74 5.62 4.65 -22.06
C MET A 74 6.43 5.54 -23.00
N GLN A 75 7.64 5.94 -22.60
CA GLN A 75 8.51 6.75 -23.45
C GLN A 75 8.88 6.05 -24.76
N ASN A 76 9.18 4.75 -24.69
CA ASN A 76 9.50 3.94 -25.87
C ASN A 76 8.30 3.76 -26.81
N GLN A 77 7.06 3.78 -26.30
CA GLN A 77 5.84 3.71 -27.12
C GLN A 77 5.54 5.02 -27.84
N VAL A 78 6.00 6.16 -27.31
CA VAL A 78 5.77 7.49 -27.92
C VAL A 78 6.79 7.80 -29.03
N HIS A 79 7.86 7.01 -29.16
CA HIS A 79 8.92 7.20 -30.16
C HIS A 79 8.91 6.16 -31.29
N ILE A 80 7.80 5.42 -31.44
CA ILE A 80 7.53 4.50 -32.56
C ILE A 80 6.49 5.14 -33.48
#